data_AF-A0A2Z2MFB1-F1
#
_entry.id   AF-A0A2Z2MFB1-F1
#
_cell.length_a   1.000
_cell.length_b   1.000
_cell.length_c   1.000
_cell.angle_alpha   90.00
_cell.angle_beta   90.00
_cell.angle_gamma   90.00
#
_symmetry.space_group_name_H-M   'P 1'
#
loop_
_entity.id
_entity.type
_entity.pdbx_description
1 polymer ?
#
loop_
_entity_poly.entity_id
_entity_poly.type
_entity_poly.pdbx_seq_one_letter_code
_entity_poly.pdbx_strand_id
1 'polypeptide(L)' 'MSDSVNISLILRDIQLMRKKLDEIEKELLKLKIQELEEEEVTEDELQEIDKLSEEARKSGILWEEAKKELGL' A
#
# COMPACT_ATOMS: atom_id res chain seq x y z
N MET A 1 -34.18 19.85 34.44
CA MET A 1 -34.76 18.97 33.39
C MET A 1 -34.29 19.34 31.98
N SER A 2 -33.85 20.58 31.69
CA SER A 2 -33.26 20.93 30.38
C SER A 2 -31.90 20.29 30.13
N ASP A 3 -31.07 20.18 31.17
CA ASP A 3 -29.67 19.75 31.02
C ASP A 3 -29.56 18.27 30.67
N SER A 4 -30.48 17.43 31.17
CA SER A 4 -30.55 16.00 30.82
C SER A 4 -31.00 15.76 29.37
N VAL A 5 -31.78 16.67 28.78
CA VAL A 5 -32.20 16.60 27.37
C VAL A 5 -31.05 17.03 26.45
N ASN A 6 -30.22 17.98 26.89
CA ASN A 6 -29.03 18.39 26.14
C ASN A 6 -27.97 17.27 26.07
N ILE A 7 -27.74 16.56 27.18
CA ILE A 7 -26.77 15.46 27.22
C ILE A 7 -27.20 14.29 26.32
N SER A 8 -28.49 13.96 26.28
CA SER A 8 -28.99 12.85 25.46
C SER A 8 -28.89 13.14 23.96
N LEU A 9 -29.09 14.39 23.54
CA LEU A 9 -28.88 14.83 22.16
C LEU A 9 -27.40 14.74 21.76
N ILE A 10 -26.50 15.24 22.61
CA ILE A 10 -25.05 15.16 22.36
C ILE A 10 -24.58 13.70 22.27
N LEU A 11 -25.07 12.82 23.15
CA LEU A 11 -24.74 11.39 23.11
C LEU A 11 -25.21 10.73 21.81
N ARG A 12 -26.40 11.10 21.32
CA ARG A 12 -26.92 10.61 20.03
C ARG A 12 -26.04 11.07 18.87
N ASP A 13 -25.63 12.34 18.87
CA ASP A 13 -24.78 12.89 17.82
C ASP A 13 -23.40 12.21 17.81
N ILE A 14 -22.82 11.95 18.99
CA ILE A 14 -21.57 11.18 19.12
C ILE A 14 -21.73 9.77 18.56
N GLN A 15 -22.85 9.08 18.83
CA GLN A 15 -23.11 7.75 18.28
C GLN A 15 -23.26 7.77 16.75
N LEU A 16 -23.88 8.80 16.20
CA LEU A 16 -24.00 8.97 14.75
C LEU A 16 -22.64 9.27 14.10
N MET A 17 -21.82 10.12 14.73
CA MET A 17 -20.46 10.40 14.27
C MET A 17 -19.60 9.13 14.28
N ARG A 18 -19.71 8.29 15.32
CA ARG A 18 -19.01 7.01 15.38
C ARG A 18 -19.40 6.08 14.23
N LYS A 19 -20.69 5.96 13.92
CA LYS A 19 -21.13 5.13 12.77
C LYS A 19 -20.58 5.63 11.44
N LYS A 20 -20.54 6.95 11.23
CA LYS A 20 -19.94 7.54 10.03
C LYS A 20 -18.44 7.27 9.93
N LEU A 21 -17.73 7.31 11.05
CA LEU A 21 -16.31 6.93 11.09
C LEU A 21 -16.09 5.46 10.71
N ASP A 22 -16.92 4.55 11.24
CA ASP A 22 -16.85 3.13 10.89
C ASP A 22 -17.14 2.88 9.39
N GLU A 23 -18.01 3.69 8.77
CA GLU A 23 -18.30 3.64 7.33
C GLU A 23 -17.10 4.12 6.50
N ILE A 24 -16.49 5.25 6.88
CA ILE A 24 -15.30 5.79 6.22
C ILE A 24 -14.12 4.81 6.33
N GLU A 25 -13.92 4.18 7.49
CA GLU A 25 -12.86 3.20 7.68
C GLU A 25 -13.02 1.99 6.73
N LYS A 26 -14.26 1.53 6.53
CA LYS A 26 -14.55 0.45 5.57
C LYS A 26 -14.26 0.85 4.13
N GLU A 27 -14.57 2.08 3.74
CA GLU A 27 -14.25 2.58 2.39
C GLU A 27 -12.75 2.70 2.18
N LEU A 28 -12.01 3.21 3.16
CA LEU A 28 -10.54 3.26 3.12
C LEU A 28 -9.92 1.87 2.99
N LEU A 29 -10.43 0.88 3.72
CA LEU A 29 -9.96 -0.51 3.60
C LEU A 29 -10.21 -1.08 2.20
N LYS A 30 -11.35 -0.77 1.58
CA LYS A 30 -11.63 -1.19 0.19
C LYS A 30 -10.66 -0.55 -0.81
N LEU A 31 -10.41 0.76 -0.68
CA LEU A 31 -9.47 1.46 -1.55
C LEU A 31 -8.06 0.90 -1.39
N LYS A 32 -7.64 0.57 -0.17
CA LYS A 32 -6.35 -0.06 0.09
C LYS A 32 -6.26 -1.46 -0.52
N ILE A 33 -7.33 -2.23 -0.50
CA ILE A 33 -7.38 -3.55 -1.17
C ILE A 33 -7.24 -3.36 -2.68
N GLN A 34 -7.95 -2.39 -3.27
CA GLN A 34 -7.86 -2.10 -4.70
C GLN A 34 -6.46 -1.63 -5.11
N GLU A 35 -5.84 -0.76 -4.32
CA GLU A 35 -4.45 -0.32 -4.54
C GLU A 35 -3.48 -1.52 -4.49
N LEU A 36 -3.66 -2.45 -3.55
CA LEU A 36 -2.85 -3.66 -3.47
C LEU A 36 -3.10 -4.62 -4.64
N GLU A 37 -4.34 -4.74 -5.12
CA GLU A 37 -4.67 -5.52 -6.32
C GLU A 37 -4.12 -4.87 -7.60
N GLU A 38 -4.06 -3.53 -7.66
CA GLU A 38 -3.42 -2.79 -8.75
C GLU A 38 -1.88 -2.86 -8.68
N GLU A 39 -1.31 -2.97 -7.48
CA GLU A 39 0.12 -3.19 -7.22
C GLU A 39 0.55 -4.67 -7.31
N GLU A 40 -0.38 -5.62 -7.53
CA GLU A 40 -0.01 -7.00 -7.80
C GLU A 40 0.75 -7.06 -9.13
N VAL A 41 2.09 -7.10 -9.01
CA VAL A 41 3.02 -7.34 -10.12
C VAL A 41 2.50 -8.54 -10.88
N THR A 42 2.09 -8.29 -12.12
CA THR A 42 1.49 -9.33 -12.94
C THR A 42 2.48 -10.47 -13.17
N GLU A 43 2.00 -11.68 -13.39
CA GLU A 43 2.86 -12.83 -13.67
C GLU A 43 3.78 -12.57 -14.88
N ASP A 44 3.34 -11.71 -15.80
CA ASP A 44 4.11 -11.22 -16.94
C ASP A 44 5.25 -10.27 -16.52
N GLU A 45 5.01 -9.32 -15.62
CA GLU A 45 6.04 -8.43 -15.08
C GLU A 45 7.06 -9.18 -14.21
N LEU A 46 6.63 -10.20 -13.46
CA LEU A 46 7.55 -11.10 -12.74
C LEU A 46 8.44 -11.89 -13.70
N GLN A 47 7.86 -12.42 -14.78
CA GLN A 47 8.63 -13.10 -15.83
C GLN A 47 9.61 -12.16 -16.54
N GLU A 48 9.23 -10.89 -16.74
CA GLU A 48 10.10 -9.89 -17.34
C GLU A 48 11.26 -9.52 -16.40
N ILE A 49 11.01 -9.36 -15.11
CA ILE A 49 12.05 -9.14 -14.09
C ILE A 49 13.01 -10.34 -14.02
N ASP A 50 12.50 -11.58 -14.06
CA ASP A 50 13.34 -12.78 -14.07
C ASP A 50 14.21 -12.87 -15.34
N LYS A 51 13.65 -12.54 -16.51
CA LYS A 51 14.43 -12.46 -17.75
C LYS A 51 15.51 -11.39 -17.67
N LEU A 52 15.18 -10.18 -17.21
CA LEU A 52 16.15 -9.09 -17.04
C LEU A 52 17.25 -9.45 -16.03
N SER A 53 16.89 -10.16 -14.96
CA SER A 53 17.84 -10.68 -13.96
C SER A 53 18.79 -11.72 -14.56
N GLU A 54 18.27 -12.68 -15.35
CA GLU A 54 19.10 -13.64 -16.06
C GLU A 54 20.00 -12.99 -17.11
N GLU A 55 19.49 -12.04 -17.87
CA GLU A 55 20.25 -11.30 -18.87
C GLU A 55 21.36 -10.51 -18.19
N ALA A 56 21.06 -9.74 -17.15
CA ALA A 56 22.06 -9.00 -16.37
C ALA A 56 23.10 -9.93 -15.73
N ARG A 57 22.73 -11.16 -15.34
CA ARG A 57 23.66 -12.15 -14.80
C ARG A 57 24.53 -12.80 -15.87
N LYS A 58 24.02 -12.97 -17.09
CA LYS A 58 24.75 -13.55 -18.24
C LYS A 58 25.63 -12.53 -18.95
N SER A 59 25.19 -11.27 -19.03
CA SER A 59 25.90 -10.16 -19.68
C SER A 59 26.71 -9.32 -18.70
N GLY A 60 26.49 -9.48 -17.40
CA GLY A 60 27.17 -8.74 -16.36
C GLY A 60 28.60 -9.22 -16.13
N ILE A 61 29.53 -8.28 -16.11
CA ILE A 61 30.87 -8.47 -15.56
C ILE A 61 30.76 -8.56 -14.04
N LEU A 62 31.55 -9.44 -13.41
CA LEU A 62 31.59 -9.52 -11.95
C LEU A 62 31.99 -8.15 -11.40
N TRP A 63 31.35 -7.72 -10.31
CA TRP A 63 31.61 -6.40 -9.71
C TRP A 63 33.10 -6.17 -9.41
N GLU A 64 33.81 -7.23 -9.03
CA GLU A 64 35.25 -7.21 -8.79
C GLU A 64 36.09 -7.06 -10.08
N GLU A 65 35.56 -7.48 -11.23
CA GLU A 65 36.18 -7.27 -12.54
C GLU A 65 35.89 -5.86 -13.06
N ALA A 66 34.66 -5.37 -12.88
CA ALA A 66 34.28 -4.01 -13.22
C ALA A 66 35.10 -2.96 -12.44
N LYS A 67 35.36 -3.19 -11.14
CA LYS A 67 36.25 -2.33 -10.35
C LYS A 67 37.66 -2.25 -10.92
N LYS A 68 38.22 -3.38 -11.36
CA LYS A 68 39.55 -3.44 -11.96
C LYS A 68 39.63 -2.66 -13.27
N GLU A 69 38.61 -2.74 -14.11
CA GLU A 69 38.54 -1.92 -15.34
C GLU A 69 38.39 -0.42 -15.05
N LEU A 70 37.70 -0.07 -13.97
CA LEU A 70 37.49 1.31 -13.54
C LEU A 70 38.63 1.88 -12.67
N GLY A 71 39.63 1.06 -12.30
CA GLY A 71 40.75 1.47 -11.47
C GLY A 71 40.39 1.81 -10.02
N LEU A 72 39.30 1.22 -9.50
CA LEU A 72 38.80 1.38 -8.14
C LEU A 72 39.27 0.27 -7.20
#